data_AF-A0A496N7K7-F1
#
_entry.id   AF-A0A496N7K7-F1
#
_cell.length_a   1.000
_cell.length_b   1.000
_cell.length_c   1.000
_cell.angle_alpha   90.00
_cell.angle_beta   90.00
_cell.angle_gamma   90.00
#
_symmetry.space_group_name_H-M   'P 1'
#
loop_
_entity.id
_entity.type
_entity.pdbx_description
1 polymer ?
#
loop_
_entity_poly.entity_id
_entity_poly.type
_entity_poly.pdbx_seq_one_letter_code
_entity_poly.pdbx_strand_id
1 'polypeptide(L)'
;GANSEKLDWFETINIAGEKLTNQELKNAIYSGSWVSAAKKYFSKPKCVVQQQFGDYLKGTAERQEFLETAISWIAAREDKTIEQYMSDHQKDESASELYQYFQEVFAWVKRIFSNHSKERVKLMKGQEWGIWYNKYKDKPFNAEELERKIIDLIDNDEVQKKSGIYHYLLSGQEKHLNLRAFSDKDKQKMYQKQNGVCPHCQQKFELSQMDADHIVPWSQGGKTILENGQMLCKPCNQTKSNK
;
A
#
# COMPACT_ATOMS: atom_id res chain seq x y z
N GLY A 1 7.50 29.02 -5.32
CA GLY A 1 7.43 30.14 -4.36
C GLY A 1 8.68 30.13 -3.50
N ALA A 2 9.01 31.21 -2.77
CA ALA A 2 10.28 31.34 -2.05
C ALA A 2 10.61 30.18 -1.07
N ASN A 3 9.61 29.48 -0.54
CA ASN A 3 9.82 28.30 0.33
C ASN A 3 10.13 27.01 -0.45
N SER A 4 9.60 26.83 -1.68
CA SER A 4 9.95 25.69 -2.53
C SER A 4 11.38 25.81 -3.06
N GLU A 5 11.79 27.01 -3.45
CA GLU A 5 13.17 27.29 -3.90
C GLU A 5 14.20 27.08 -2.79
N LYS A 6 13.84 27.38 -1.54
CA LYS A 6 14.66 27.05 -0.37
C LYS A 6 14.78 25.53 -0.17
N LEU A 7 13.72 24.77 -0.39
CA LEU A 7 13.72 23.31 -0.25
C LEU A 7 14.67 22.65 -1.24
N ASP A 8 14.57 23.00 -2.51
CA ASP A 8 15.46 22.52 -3.57
C ASP A 8 16.93 22.83 -3.27
N TRP A 9 17.19 24.01 -2.70
CA TRP A 9 18.54 24.41 -2.29
C TRP A 9 19.07 23.58 -1.10
N PHE A 10 18.26 23.31 -0.09
CA PHE A 10 18.64 22.45 1.04
C PHE A 10 18.87 20.99 0.62
N GLU A 11 18.07 20.45 -0.30
CA GLU A 11 18.28 19.11 -0.86
C GLU A 11 19.63 18.99 -1.58
N THR A 12 20.01 20.03 -2.32
CA THR A 12 21.30 20.11 -3.02
C THR A 12 22.49 20.13 -2.06
N ILE A 13 22.35 20.75 -0.89
CA ILE A 13 23.44 20.86 0.11
C ILE A 13 23.54 19.63 1.01
N ASN A 14 22.46 18.85 1.16
CA ASN A 14 22.38 17.63 1.97
C ASN A 14 23.12 16.42 1.34
N ILE A 15 24.34 16.65 0.83
CA ILE A 15 25.17 15.65 0.13
C ILE A 15 26.39 15.23 0.97
N ALA A 16 26.76 15.98 2.02
CA ALA A 16 27.89 15.67 2.91
C ALA A 16 27.44 15.44 4.37
N GLY A 17 27.82 14.28 4.95
CA GLY A 17 27.46 13.88 6.33
C GLY A 17 26.33 12.85 6.42
N GLU A 18 25.76 12.66 7.62
CA GLU A 18 24.53 11.86 7.77
C GLU A 18 23.36 12.65 7.16
N LYS A 19 22.83 12.16 6.04
CA LYS A 19 21.77 12.85 5.29
C LYS A 19 20.52 13.01 6.15
N LEU A 20 20.03 14.25 6.23
CA LEU A 20 18.70 14.53 6.77
C LEU A 20 17.63 13.81 5.94
N THR A 21 16.59 13.32 6.59
CA THR A 21 15.40 12.78 5.93
C THR A 21 14.60 13.90 5.25
N ASN A 22 13.73 13.53 4.31
CA ASN A 22 12.87 14.49 3.63
C ASN A 22 12.04 15.31 4.62
N GLN A 23 11.48 14.67 5.66
CA GLN A 23 10.75 15.38 6.70
C GLN A 23 11.62 16.27 7.59
N GLU A 24 12.88 15.90 7.82
CA GLU A 24 13.83 16.75 8.55
C GLU A 24 14.13 18.05 7.78
N LEU A 25 14.28 17.97 6.46
CA LEU A 25 14.46 19.14 5.59
C LEU A 25 13.20 20.03 5.58
N LYS A 26 12.01 19.42 5.42
CA LYS A 26 10.73 20.16 5.46
C LYS A 26 10.54 20.87 6.80
N ASN A 27 10.85 20.22 7.91
CA ASN A 27 10.73 20.79 9.24
C ASN A 27 11.66 22.00 9.46
N ALA A 28 12.81 22.08 8.76
CA ALA A 28 13.68 23.25 8.83
C ALA A 28 13.05 24.47 8.14
N ILE A 29 12.37 24.25 6.99
CA ILE A 29 11.77 25.32 6.17
C ILE A 29 10.42 25.77 6.72
N TYR A 30 9.59 24.81 7.13
CA TYR A 30 8.26 25.03 7.71
C TYR A 30 8.30 25.02 9.25
N SER A 31 9.43 25.43 9.83
CA SER A 31 9.58 25.48 11.28
C SER A 31 8.53 26.39 11.93
N GLY A 32 8.05 26.00 13.11
CA GLY A 32 6.97 26.70 13.80
C GLY A 32 6.52 26.00 15.07
N SER A 33 5.55 26.61 15.76
CA SER A 33 4.91 26.06 16.96
C SER A 33 4.29 24.70 16.67
N TRP A 34 3.67 24.55 15.50
CA TRP A 34 2.99 23.33 15.09
C TRP A 34 3.95 22.15 14.93
N VAL A 35 5.07 22.32 14.21
CA VAL A 35 6.09 21.26 14.06
C VAL A 35 6.64 20.84 15.42
N SER A 36 6.86 21.82 16.31
CA SER A 36 7.34 21.55 17.67
C SER A 36 6.34 20.76 18.50
N ALA A 37 5.03 21.03 18.32
CA ALA A 37 3.96 20.25 18.93
C ALA A 37 3.86 18.84 18.32
N ALA A 38 3.88 18.72 16.99
CA ALA A 38 3.76 17.45 16.27
C ALA A 38 4.90 16.48 16.64
N LYS A 39 6.13 16.97 16.73
CA LYS A 39 7.29 16.15 17.12
C LYS A 39 7.13 15.49 18.50
N LYS A 40 6.33 16.06 19.42
CA LYS A 40 6.06 15.45 20.73
C LYS A 40 5.29 14.13 20.58
N TYR A 41 4.39 14.03 19.61
CA TYR A 41 3.58 12.84 19.35
C TYR A 41 4.32 11.80 18.50
N PHE A 42 5.07 12.25 17.50
CA PHE A 42 5.56 11.39 16.42
C PHE A 42 7.08 11.17 16.38
N SER A 43 7.89 12.08 16.95
CA SER A 43 9.33 12.12 16.62
C SER A 43 10.30 11.97 17.79
N LYS A 44 9.82 12.06 19.04
CA LYS A 44 10.69 11.82 20.20
C LYS A 44 10.96 10.33 20.40
N PRO A 45 12.12 9.94 20.96
CA PRO A 45 12.31 8.57 21.45
C PRO A 45 11.19 8.21 22.43
N LYS A 46 10.60 7.03 22.26
CA LYS A 46 9.43 6.58 23.03
C LYS A 46 8.27 7.58 22.94
N CYS A 47 8.06 8.26 21.82
CA CYS A 47 6.85 9.04 21.62
C CYS A 47 5.60 8.13 21.69
N VAL A 48 4.44 8.73 21.92
CA VAL A 48 3.19 7.95 22.09
C VAL A 48 2.88 7.10 20.86
N VAL A 49 3.19 7.60 19.67
CA VAL A 49 2.95 6.87 18.41
C VAL A 49 3.87 5.67 18.29
N GLN A 50 5.16 5.80 18.63
CA GLN A 50 6.10 4.69 18.63
C GLN A 50 5.66 3.60 19.62
N GLN A 51 5.23 3.99 20.82
CA GLN A 51 4.80 3.04 21.86
C GLN A 51 3.51 2.29 21.50
N GLN A 52 2.55 2.98 20.87
CA GLN A 52 1.22 2.40 20.64
C GLN A 52 1.04 1.78 19.25
N PHE A 53 1.75 2.30 18.24
CA PHE A 53 1.52 1.98 16.83
C PHE A 53 2.81 1.69 16.05
N GLY A 54 3.98 1.73 16.68
CA GLY A 54 5.27 1.53 16.01
C GLY A 54 5.38 0.23 15.22
N ASP A 55 4.72 -0.84 15.66
CA ASP A 55 4.73 -2.13 14.95
C ASP A 55 3.95 -2.12 13.62
N TYR A 56 3.03 -1.18 13.44
CA TYR A 56 2.26 -1.00 12.21
C TYR A 56 2.94 -0.08 11.21
N LEU A 57 3.90 0.74 11.66
CA LEU A 57 4.55 1.75 10.85
C LEU A 57 5.89 1.24 10.30
N LYS A 58 6.32 1.84 9.19
CA LYS A 58 7.67 1.67 8.67
C LYS A 58 8.52 2.87 9.11
N GLY A 59 9.80 2.64 9.35
CA GLY A 59 10.73 3.68 9.77
C GLY A 59 10.80 3.86 11.30
N THR A 60 11.35 4.99 11.73
CA THR A 60 11.54 5.33 13.14
C THR A 60 10.99 6.71 13.48
N ALA A 61 10.67 6.90 14.77
CA ALA A 61 10.24 8.19 15.29
C ALA A 61 11.39 9.20 15.21
N GLU A 62 12.60 8.77 15.57
CA GLU A 62 13.80 9.59 15.67
C GLU A 62 14.20 10.19 14.32
N ARG A 63 14.02 9.44 13.22
CA ARG A 63 14.22 9.91 11.83
C ARG A 63 13.01 10.64 11.25
N GLN A 64 11.98 10.87 12.07
CA GLN A 64 10.77 11.64 11.76
C GLN A 64 9.88 11.01 10.68
N GLU A 65 10.09 9.73 10.37
CA GLU A 65 9.34 9.00 9.33
C GLU A 65 7.88 8.75 9.73
N PHE A 66 7.61 8.58 11.04
CA PHE A 66 6.24 8.49 11.55
C PHE A 66 5.48 9.81 11.40
N LEU A 67 6.17 10.94 11.60
CA LEU A 67 5.59 12.25 11.40
C LEU A 67 5.28 12.47 9.91
N GLU A 68 6.23 12.14 9.02
CA GLU A 68 6.03 12.23 7.58
C GLU A 68 4.83 11.41 7.11
N THR A 69 4.71 10.17 7.61
CA THR A 69 3.60 9.26 7.31
C THR A 69 2.25 9.84 7.77
N ALA A 70 2.20 10.40 8.98
CA ALA A 70 0.97 10.98 9.49
C ALA A 70 0.54 12.22 8.68
N ILE A 71 1.50 13.09 8.32
CA ILE A 71 1.24 14.29 7.52
C ILE A 71 0.79 13.91 6.11
N SER A 72 1.46 12.95 5.46
CA SER A 72 1.10 12.52 4.11
C SER A 72 -0.34 12.01 4.05
N TRP A 73 -0.80 11.29 5.07
CA TRP A 73 -2.15 10.77 5.15
C TRP A 73 -3.21 11.85 5.35
N ILE A 74 -3.01 12.80 6.27
CA ILE A 74 -3.99 13.88 6.50
C ILE A 74 -3.98 14.89 5.34
N ALA A 75 -2.82 15.19 4.75
CA ALA A 75 -2.71 16.07 3.61
C ALA A 75 -3.44 15.48 2.39
N ALA A 76 -3.30 14.18 2.15
CA ALA A 76 -4.04 13.49 1.09
C ALA A 76 -5.56 13.52 1.28
N ARG A 77 -6.06 13.59 2.52
CA ARG A 77 -7.50 13.79 2.80
C ARG A 77 -8.01 15.14 2.29
N GLU A 78 -7.13 16.13 2.23
CA GLU A 78 -7.41 17.51 1.83
C GLU A 78 -6.93 17.84 0.42
N ASP A 79 -6.49 16.83 -0.35
CA ASP A 79 -5.89 16.98 -1.67
C ASP A 79 -4.67 17.94 -1.69
N LYS A 80 -3.86 17.87 -0.63
CA LYS A 80 -2.67 18.69 -0.41
C LYS A 80 -1.39 17.86 -0.42
N THR A 81 -0.27 18.51 -0.75
CA THR A 81 1.06 17.98 -0.45
C THR A 81 1.41 18.16 1.03
N ILE A 82 2.45 17.46 1.49
CA ILE A 82 2.98 17.61 2.85
C ILE A 82 3.37 19.06 3.12
N GLU A 83 4.02 19.71 2.15
CA GLU A 83 4.50 21.08 2.24
C GLU A 83 3.34 22.08 2.37
N GLN A 84 2.28 21.89 1.58
CA GLN A 84 1.08 22.73 1.67
C GLN A 84 0.41 22.60 3.03
N TYR A 85 0.22 21.36 3.51
CA TYR A 85 -0.36 21.12 4.83
C TYR A 85 0.48 21.76 5.95
N MET A 86 1.80 21.55 5.93
CA MET A 86 2.71 22.16 6.91
C MET A 86 2.72 23.68 6.86
N SER A 87 2.60 24.27 5.66
CA SER A 87 2.53 25.72 5.47
C SER A 87 1.25 26.30 6.06
N ASP A 88 0.11 25.65 5.84
CA ASP A 88 -1.20 26.10 6.32
C ASP A 88 -1.26 26.09 7.86
N HIS A 89 -0.67 25.06 8.47
CA HIS A 89 -0.69 24.85 9.92
C HIS A 89 0.54 25.43 10.66
N GLN A 90 1.48 26.07 9.96
CA GLN A 90 2.79 26.47 10.53
C GLN A 90 2.68 27.26 11.85
N LYS A 91 1.64 28.10 11.95
CA LYS A 91 1.39 29.01 13.09
C LYS A 91 0.50 28.41 14.18
N ASP A 92 -0.05 27.21 13.97
CA ASP A 92 -0.91 26.58 14.97
C ASP A 92 -0.10 26.23 16.21
N GLU A 93 -0.66 26.43 17.40
CA GLU A 93 0.03 26.14 18.66
C GLU A 93 0.04 24.64 19.01
N SER A 94 -0.86 23.87 18.39
CA SER A 94 -1.12 22.47 18.69
C SER A 94 -1.11 21.62 17.42
N ALA A 95 -0.69 20.36 17.55
CA ALA A 95 -0.81 19.34 16.52
C ALA A 95 -1.89 18.30 16.86
N SER A 96 -2.87 18.68 17.68
CA SER A 96 -3.94 17.80 18.15
C SER A 96 -4.81 17.27 17.03
N GLU A 97 -5.07 18.07 15.98
CA GLU A 97 -5.84 17.60 14.82
C GLU A 97 -5.14 16.44 14.11
N LEU A 98 -3.84 16.59 13.80
CA LEU A 98 -3.03 15.53 13.20
C LEU A 98 -3.03 14.27 14.06
N TYR A 99 -2.86 14.42 15.37
CA TYR A 99 -2.84 13.29 16.30
C TYR A 99 -4.21 12.61 16.41
N GLN A 100 -5.29 13.38 16.52
CA GLN A 100 -6.66 12.87 16.58
C GLN A 100 -7.02 12.09 15.31
N TYR A 101 -6.73 12.65 14.14
CA TYR A 101 -6.89 11.95 12.86
C TYR A 101 -6.13 10.62 12.85
N PHE A 102 -4.87 10.63 13.29
CA PHE A 102 -4.05 9.42 13.34
C PHE A 102 -4.64 8.36 14.28
N GLN A 103 -5.19 8.78 15.43
CA GLN A 103 -5.89 7.88 16.35
C GLN A 103 -7.14 7.29 15.72
N GLU A 104 -7.92 8.07 14.96
CA GLU A 104 -9.11 7.59 14.24
C GLU A 104 -8.77 6.56 13.18
N VAL A 105 -7.68 6.76 12.43
CA VAL A 105 -7.16 5.79 11.46
C VAL A 105 -6.92 4.44 12.15
N PHE A 106 -6.18 4.41 13.26
CA PHE A 106 -5.86 3.16 13.93
C PHE A 106 -7.02 2.58 14.75
N ALA A 107 -7.92 3.42 15.26
CA ALA A 107 -9.17 2.95 15.84
C ALA A 107 -10.01 2.20 14.80
N TRP A 108 -10.09 2.73 13.58
CA TRP A 108 -10.73 2.04 12.46
C TRP A 108 -10.03 0.74 12.10
N VAL A 109 -8.70 0.73 11.93
CA VAL A 109 -7.92 -0.48 11.64
C VAL A 109 -8.18 -1.57 12.68
N LYS A 110 -8.08 -1.23 13.97
CA LYS A 110 -8.32 -2.19 15.08
C LYS A 110 -9.76 -2.69 15.15
N ARG A 111 -10.72 -1.85 14.74
CA ARG A 111 -12.14 -2.23 14.69
C ARG A 111 -12.41 -3.26 13.59
N ILE A 112 -11.84 -3.09 12.41
CA ILE A 112 -12.14 -3.96 11.25
C ILE A 112 -11.19 -5.17 11.13
N PHE A 113 -9.99 -5.08 11.67
CA PHE A 113 -9.01 -6.17 11.75
C PHE A 113 -8.71 -6.45 13.22
N SER A 114 -9.53 -7.29 13.84
CA SER A 114 -9.53 -7.51 15.30
C SER A 114 -8.35 -8.36 15.80
N ASN A 115 -7.68 -9.11 14.92
CA ASN A 115 -6.57 -9.98 15.29
C ASN A 115 -5.23 -9.21 15.28
N HIS A 116 -4.72 -8.94 16.48
CA HIS A 116 -3.47 -8.20 16.71
C HIS A 116 -2.32 -9.09 17.21
N SER A 117 -2.32 -10.38 16.85
CA SER A 117 -1.17 -11.25 17.15
C SER A 117 0.11 -10.70 16.50
N LYS A 118 1.27 -11.08 17.04
CA LYS A 118 2.57 -10.66 16.50
C LYS A 118 2.73 -11.02 15.02
N GLU A 119 2.20 -12.17 14.62
CA GLU A 119 2.21 -12.68 13.25
C GLU A 119 1.33 -11.82 12.33
N ARG A 120 0.13 -11.44 12.78
CA ARG A 120 -0.78 -10.57 12.03
C ARG A 120 -0.21 -9.16 11.88
N VAL A 121 0.33 -8.59 12.95
CA VAL A 121 0.91 -7.24 12.93
C VAL A 121 2.10 -7.16 11.97
N LYS A 122 2.92 -8.20 11.86
CA LYS A 122 3.99 -8.25 10.84
C LYS A 122 3.47 -8.09 9.41
N LEU A 123 2.30 -8.65 9.10
CA LEU A 123 1.68 -8.51 7.77
C LEU A 123 1.03 -7.12 7.57
N MET A 124 0.60 -6.47 8.67
CA MET A 124 0.02 -5.13 8.69
C MET A 124 1.05 -3.99 8.71
N LYS A 125 2.33 -4.32 8.87
CA LYS A 125 3.39 -3.32 8.98
C LYS A 125 3.62 -2.57 7.66
N GLY A 126 3.78 -1.26 7.76
CA GLY A 126 4.16 -0.37 6.66
C GLY A 126 3.12 -0.24 5.56
N GLN A 127 1.83 -0.43 5.87
CA GLN A 127 0.74 -0.18 4.93
C GLN A 127 0.30 1.29 4.97
N GLU A 128 -0.34 1.73 3.90
CA GLU A 128 -0.89 3.09 3.75
C GLU A 128 -2.24 3.26 4.47
N TRP A 129 -2.26 2.99 5.78
CA TRP A 129 -3.47 2.91 6.58
C TRP A 129 -4.32 4.18 6.52
N GLY A 130 -3.70 5.36 6.59
CA GLY A 130 -4.45 6.62 6.50
C GLY A 130 -5.06 6.87 5.13
N ILE A 131 -4.37 6.50 4.04
CA ILE A 131 -4.94 6.57 2.68
C ILE A 131 -6.14 5.63 2.54
N TRP A 132 -6.02 4.41 3.06
CA TRP A 132 -7.11 3.44 3.02
C TRP A 132 -8.28 3.86 3.92
N TYR A 133 -8.00 4.41 5.08
CA TYR A 133 -9.01 4.99 5.96
C TYR A 133 -9.77 6.11 5.25
N ASN A 134 -9.07 7.07 4.64
CA ASN A 134 -9.68 8.19 3.92
C ASN A 134 -10.65 7.70 2.83
N LYS A 135 -10.33 6.59 2.17
CA LYS A 135 -11.10 6.04 1.04
C LYS A 135 -12.21 5.06 1.44
N TYR A 136 -12.01 4.28 2.51
CA TYR A 136 -12.84 3.10 2.80
C TYR A 136 -13.53 3.13 4.16
N LYS A 137 -13.26 4.11 5.04
CA LYS A 137 -13.80 4.13 6.41
C LYS A 137 -15.33 4.02 6.51
N ASP A 138 -16.04 4.56 5.51
CA ASP A 138 -17.50 4.62 5.47
C ASP A 138 -18.13 3.34 4.87
N LYS A 139 -17.33 2.40 4.39
CA LYS A 139 -17.82 1.10 3.92
C LYS A 139 -18.18 0.20 5.11
N PRO A 140 -19.28 -0.57 5.02
CA PRO A 140 -19.67 -1.50 6.07
C PRO A 140 -18.77 -2.75 6.04
N PHE A 141 -17.73 -2.76 6.86
CA PHE A 141 -16.88 -3.94 7.06
C PHE A 141 -17.31 -4.74 8.29
N ASN A 142 -17.46 -6.05 8.12
CA ASN A 142 -17.66 -7.00 9.22
C ASN A 142 -16.32 -7.63 9.61
N ALA A 143 -15.88 -7.43 10.86
CA ALA A 143 -14.57 -7.89 11.33
C ALA A 143 -14.43 -9.42 11.34
N GLU A 144 -15.50 -10.16 11.67
CA GLU A 144 -15.47 -11.63 11.67
C GLU A 144 -15.38 -12.20 10.25
N GLU A 145 -16.11 -11.59 9.31
CA GLU A 145 -16.03 -11.97 7.90
C GLU A 145 -14.63 -11.69 7.33
N LEU A 146 -14.05 -10.53 7.66
CA LEU A 146 -12.69 -10.19 7.26
C LEU A 146 -11.69 -11.19 7.84
N GLU A 147 -11.77 -11.54 9.12
CA GLU A 147 -10.84 -12.49 9.72
C GLU A 147 -10.91 -13.88 9.06
N ARG A 148 -12.13 -14.38 8.75
CA ARG A 148 -12.27 -15.65 8.00
C ARG A 148 -11.57 -15.58 6.65
N LYS A 149 -11.82 -14.51 5.87
CA LYS A 149 -11.16 -14.32 4.57
C LYS A 149 -9.64 -14.16 4.69
N ILE A 150 -9.14 -13.52 5.75
CA ILE A 150 -7.71 -13.39 6.00
C ILE A 150 -7.06 -14.75 6.21
N ILE A 151 -7.69 -15.62 7.02
CA ILE A 151 -7.21 -16.99 7.26
C ILE A 151 -7.14 -17.75 5.93
N ASP A 152 -8.24 -17.78 5.17
CA ASP A 152 -8.30 -18.49 3.89
C ASP A 152 -7.23 -18.00 2.89
N LEU A 153 -7.01 -16.68 2.80
CA LEU A 153 -6.01 -16.10 1.90
C LEU A 153 -4.56 -16.32 2.38
N ILE A 154 -4.35 -16.46 3.68
CA ILE A 154 -3.03 -16.79 4.23
C ILE A 154 -2.67 -18.25 3.93
N ASP A 155 -3.63 -19.15 3.99
CA ASP A 155 -3.41 -20.57 3.71
C ASP A 155 -3.43 -20.87 2.19
N ASN A 156 -3.88 -19.92 1.36
CA ASN A 156 -3.89 -20.09 -0.09
C ASN A 156 -2.49 -19.88 -0.72
N ASP A 157 -1.92 -20.96 -1.25
CA ASP A 157 -0.62 -20.99 -1.94
C ASP A 157 -0.57 -20.14 -3.22
N GLU A 158 -1.72 -19.79 -3.81
CA GLU A 158 -1.78 -18.88 -4.96
C GLU A 158 -1.42 -17.44 -4.56
N VAL A 159 -1.62 -17.04 -3.29
CA VAL A 159 -1.32 -15.69 -2.81
C VAL A 159 0.16 -15.57 -2.43
N GLN A 160 0.96 -14.87 -3.25
CA GLN A 160 2.39 -14.69 -2.99
C GLN A 160 2.70 -13.53 -2.05
N LYS A 161 1.83 -12.50 -1.97
CA LYS A 161 2.04 -11.32 -1.10
C LYS A 161 1.01 -11.26 0.02
N LYS A 162 1.33 -11.89 1.15
CA LYS A 162 0.44 -11.95 2.33
C LYS A 162 0.12 -10.59 2.95
N SER A 163 1.05 -9.61 2.91
CA SER A 163 0.77 -8.24 3.35
C SER A 163 -0.26 -7.51 2.47
N GLY A 164 -0.42 -7.93 1.22
CA GLY A 164 -1.37 -7.36 0.28
C GLY A 164 -2.83 -7.77 0.52
N ILE A 165 -3.07 -8.76 1.38
CA ILE A 165 -4.41 -9.26 1.72
C ILE A 165 -5.30 -8.14 2.28
N TYR A 166 -4.77 -7.30 3.17
CA TYR A 166 -5.54 -6.22 3.78
C TYR A 166 -6.03 -5.21 2.74
N HIS A 167 -5.17 -4.81 1.79
CA HIS A 167 -5.60 -3.91 0.72
C HIS A 167 -6.60 -4.58 -0.22
N TYR A 168 -6.40 -5.85 -0.55
CA TYR A 168 -7.36 -6.62 -1.36
C TYR A 168 -8.74 -6.64 -0.71
N LEU A 169 -8.85 -6.95 0.58
CA LEU A 169 -10.14 -7.02 1.26
C LEU A 169 -10.86 -5.66 1.35
N LEU A 170 -10.12 -4.56 1.39
CA LEU A 170 -10.68 -3.20 1.40
C LEU A 170 -11.11 -2.71 0.00
N SER A 171 -10.32 -3.07 -1.03
CA SER A 171 -10.45 -2.53 -2.38
C SER A 171 -11.15 -3.44 -3.38
N GLY A 172 -11.15 -4.75 -3.14
CA GLY A 172 -11.53 -5.80 -4.10
C GLY A 172 -10.51 -6.06 -5.21
N GLN A 173 -9.33 -5.42 -5.19
CA GLN A 173 -8.38 -5.49 -6.30
C GLN A 173 -7.34 -6.60 -6.11
N GLU A 174 -7.47 -7.68 -6.88
CA GLU A 174 -6.62 -8.89 -6.79
C GLU A 174 -5.13 -8.62 -6.99
N LYS A 175 -4.77 -7.57 -7.73
CA LYS A 175 -3.37 -7.16 -7.98
C LYS A 175 -2.56 -6.99 -6.69
N HIS A 176 -3.22 -6.71 -5.56
CA HIS A 176 -2.55 -6.57 -4.27
C HIS A 176 -2.04 -7.90 -3.71
N LEU A 177 -2.66 -9.02 -4.08
CA LEU A 177 -2.29 -10.36 -3.62
C LEU A 177 -1.03 -10.91 -4.27
N ASN A 178 -0.59 -10.32 -5.40
CA ASN A 178 0.49 -10.83 -6.24
C ASN A 178 0.29 -12.33 -6.50
N LEU A 179 -0.80 -12.68 -7.18
CA LEU A 179 -1.16 -14.08 -7.41
C LEU A 179 -0.07 -14.82 -8.19
N ARG A 180 0.05 -16.12 -7.95
CA ARG A 180 0.99 -17.00 -8.65
C ARG A 180 0.78 -16.89 -10.16
N ALA A 181 1.88 -16.76 -10.89
CA ALA A 181 1.89 -16.73 -12.34
C ALA A 181 2.40 -18.07 -12.90
N PHE A 182 1.98 -18.39 -14.12
CA PHE A 182 2.52 -19.51 -14.88
C PHE A 182 4.01 -19.31 -15.16
N SER A 183 4.82 -20.35 -14.95
CA SER A 183 6.26 -20.30 -15.27
C SER A 183 6.49 -20.27 -16.78
N ASP A 184 7.67 -19.87 -17.23
CA ASP A 184 7.97 -19.87 -18.68
C ASP A 184 7.92 -21.28 -19.30
N LYS A 185 8.24 -22.31 -18.49
CA LYS A 185 8.06 -23.71 -18.89
C LYS A 185 6.59 -24.04 -19.09
N ASP A 186 5.71 -23.53 -18.22
CA ASP A 186 4.27 -23.75 -18.36
C ASP A 186 3.73 -23.04 -19.61
N LYS A 187 4.15 -21.79 -19.83
CA LYS A 187 3.81 -21.03 -21.05
C LYS A 187 4.20 -21.78 -22.31
N GLN A 188 5.42 -22.33 -22.36
CA GLN A 188 5.89 -23.12 -23.50
C GLN A 188 5.04 -24.39 -23.72
N LYS A 189 4.72 -25.13 -22.63
CA LYS A 189 3.87 -26.33 -22.72
C LYS A 189 2.47 -26.00 -23.23
N MET A 190 1.84 -24.95 -22.71
CA MET A 190 0.51 -24.51 -23.13
C MET A 190 0.53 -24.05 -24.59
N TYR A 191 1.53 -23.27 -24.99
CA TYR A 191 1.72 -22.82 -26.37
C TYR A 191 1.85 -23.98 -27.35
N GLN A 192 2.68 -24.99 -27.03
CA GLN A 192 2.85 -26.19 -27.84
C GLN A 192 1.54 -26.99 -27.92
N LYS A 193 0.85 -27.19 -26.79
CA LYS A 193 -0.44 -27.89 -26.75
C LYS A 193 -1.50 -27.19 -27.61
N GLN A 194 -1.47 -25.86 -27.69
CA GLN A 194 -2.37 -25.05 -28.50
C GLN A 194 -1.88 -24.82 -29.93
N ASN A 195 -0.71 -25.33 -30.33
CA ASN A 195 -0.06 -25.05 -31.61
C ASN A 195 0.05 -23.55 -31.94
N GLY A 196 0.23 -22.70 -30.91
CA GLY A 196 0.25 -21.24 -31.03
C GLY A 196 -1.09 -20.60 -31.41
N VAL A 197 -2.19 -21.34 -31.36
CA VAL A 197 -3.53 -20.82 -31.66
C VAL A 197 -4.19 -20.27 -30.39
N CYS A 198 -4.67 -19.03 -30.47
CA CYS A 198 -5.45 -18.40 -29.40
C CYS A 198 -6.88 -19.00 -29.36
N PRO A 199 -7.34 -19.59 -28.23
CA PRO A 199 -8.67 -20.18 -28.12
C PRO A 199 -9.84 -19.20 -28.32
N HIS A 200 -9.60 -17.90 -28.13
CA HIS A 200 -10.64 -16.86 -28.25
C HIS A 200 -10.86 -16.38 -29.68
N CYS A 201 -9.79 -16.08 -30.43
CA CYS A 201 -9.90 -15.55 -31.80
C CYS A 201 -9.54 -16.58 -32.88
N GLN A 202 -9.07 -17.77 -32.48
CA GLN A 202 -8.70 -18.88 -33.36
C GLN A 202 -7.58 -18.54 -34.36
N GLN A 203 -6.84 -17.46 -34.12
CA GLN A 203 -5.67 -17.07 -34.93
C GLN A 203 -4.37 -17.60 -34.33
N LYS A 204 -3.37 -17.80 -35.19
CA LYS A 204 -2.03 -18.26 -34.80
C LYS A 204 -1.12 -17.08 -34.47
N PHE A 205 -0.35 -17.20 -33.41
CA PHE A 205 0.59 -16.19 -32.93
C PHE A 205 1.91 -16.83 -32.51
N GLU A 206 2.97 -16.03 -32.49
CA GLU A 206 4.22 -16.41 -31.85
C GLU A 206 4.11 -16.33 -30.33
N LEU A 207 4.91 -17.11 -29.61
CA LEU A 207 4.89 -17.14 -28.13
C LEU A 207 5.06 -15.75 -27.51
N SER A 208 5.90 -14.88 -28.11
CA SER A 208 6.15 -13.51 -27.64
C SER A 208 4.95 -12.55 -27.80
N GLN A 209 3.95 -12.96 -28.58
CA GLN A 209 2.71 -12.21 -28.83
C GLN A 209 1.55 -12.72 -27.97
N MET A 210 1.80 -13.70 -27.11
CA MET A 210 0.80 -14.34 -26.26
C MET A 210 1.16 -14.20 -24.78
N ASP A 211 0.13 -14.17 -23.94
CA ASP A 211 0.22 -14.21 -22.49
C ASP A 211 -0.48 -15.47 -21.98
N ALA A 212 0.05 -16.05 -20.89
CA ALA A 212 -0.65 -17.11 -20.18
C ALA A 212 -1.72 -16.52 -19.27
N ASP A 213 -2.88 -17.16 -19.27
CA ASP A 213 -4.02 -16.78 -18.47
C ASP A 213 -4.77 -18.03 -18.00
N HIS A 214 -5.58 -17.88 -16.96
CA HIS A 214 -6.39 -18.98 -16.45
C HIS A 214 -7.64 -19.19 -17.32
N ILE A 215 -8.13 -20.43 -17.40
CA ILE A 215 -9.43 -20.75 -18.02
C ILE A 215 -10.53 -20.35 -17.04
N VAL A 216 -10.50 -20.92 -15.83
CA VAL A 216 -11.29 -20.47 -14.68
C VAL A 216 -10.47 -19.41 -13.95
N PRO A 217 -10.96 -18.16 -13.82
CA PRO A 217 -10.25 -17.10 -13.10
C PRO A 217 -10.01 -17.45 -11.63
N TRP A 218 -8.99 -16.84 -11.02
CA TRP A 218 -8.69 -17.03 -9.60
C TRP A 218 -9.87 -16.62 -8.69
N SER A 219 -10.59 -15.53 -9.01
CA SER A 219 -11.82 -15.11 -8.31
C SER A 219 -12.89 -16.21 -8.22
N GLN A 220 -12.86 -17.18 -9.14
CA GLN A 220 -13.79 -18.31 -9.20
C GLN A 220 -13.15 -19.62 -8.68
N GLY A 221 -12.00 -19.53 -8.00
CA GLY A 221 -11.28 -20.69 -7.45
C GLY A 221 -10.32 -21.37 -8.44
N GLY A 222 -10.04 -20.74 -9.58
CA GLY A 222 -9.07 -21.24 -10.55
C GLY A 222 -7.64 -21.27 -10.00
N LYS A 223 -6.97 -22.42 -10.12
CA LYS A 223 -5.58 -22.62 -9.68
C LYS A 223 -4.59 -22.40 -10.82
N THR A 224 -3.34 -22.04 -10.49
CA THR A 224 -2.26 -21.91 -11.46
C THR A 224 -1.63 -23.27 -11.77
N ILE A 225 -2.37 -24.07 -12.54
CA ILE A 225 -1.98 -25.40 -13.02
C ILE A 225 -2.19 -25.51 -14.52
N LEU A 226 -1.43 -26.37 -15.19
CA LEU A 226 -1.44 -26.50 -16.67
C LEU A 226 -2.82 -26.82 -17.24
N GLU A 227 -3.65 -27.54 -16.49
CA GLU A 227 -5.01 -27.92 -16.87
C GLU A 227 -5.96 -26.72 -16.90
N ASN A 228 -5.70 -25.73 -16.04
CA ASN A 228 -6.46 -24.48 -15.96
C ASN A 228 -5.76 -23.32 -16.69
N GLY A 229 -4.67 -23.59 -17.41
CA GLY A 229 -3.91 -22.57 -18.12
C GLY A 229 -4.20 -22.58 -19.62
N GLN A 230 -4.18 -21.39 -20.22
CA GLN A 230 -4.26 -21.20 -21.67
C GLN A 230 -3.36 -20.03 -22.11
N MET A 231 -2.88 -20.08 -23.35
CA MET A 231 -2.22 -18.95 -24.00
C MET A 231 -3.24 -18.14 -24.79
N LEU A 232 -3.35 -16.84 -24.49
CA LEU A 232 -4.17 -15.88 -25.22
C LEU A 232 -3.28 -14.90 -25.97
N CYS A 233 -3.68 -14.45 -27.15
CA CYS A 233 -3.00 -13.30 -27.74
C CYS A 233 -3.22 -12.05 -26.88
N LYS A 234 -2.24 -11.14 -26.87
CA LYS A 234 -2.28 -9.92 -26.03
C LYS A 234 -3.61 -9.15 -26.11
N PRO A 235 -4.22 -8.91 -27.29
CA PRO A 235 -5.52 -8.23 -27.37
C PRO A 235 -6.67 -9.00 -26.71
N CYS A 236 -6.75 -10.32 -26.90
CA CYS A 236 -7.78 -11.15 -26.26
C CYS A 236 -7.59 -11.20 -24.75
N ASN A 237 -6.35 -11.30 -24.28
CA ASN A 237 -6.02 -11.29 -22.85
C ASN A 237 -6.48 -9.97 -22.19
N GLN A 238 -6.11 -8.83 -22.77
CA GLN A 238 -6.53 -7.51 -22.27
C GLN A 238 -8.05 -7.35 -22.23
N THR A 239 -8.75 -7.84 -23.25
CA THR A 239 -10.21 -7.79 -23.29
C THR A 239 -10.84 -8.67 -22.22
N LYS A 240 -10.22 -9.81 -21.89
CA LYS A 240 -10.67 -10.71 -20.83
C LYS A 240 -10.45 -10.12 -19.44
N SER A 241 -9.31 -9.46 -19.19
CA SER A 241 -9.04 -8.81 -17.90
C SER A 241 -9.95 -7.61 -17.57
N ASN A 242 -10.61 -7.03 -18.57
CA ASN A 242 -11.57 -5.94 -18.40
C ASN A 242 -13.01 -6.44 -18.11
N LYS A 243 -13.19 -7.74 -17.85
CA LYS A 243 -14.46 -8.38 -17.52
C LYS A 243 -14.33 -9.13 -16.19
#